data_AF-A0A241XLF6-F1
#
_entry.id   AF-A0A241XLF6-F1
#
_cell.length_a   1.000
_cell.length_b   1.000
_cell.length_c   1.000
_cell.angle_alpha   90.00
_cell.angle_beta   90.00
_cell.angle_gamma   90.00
#
_symmetry.space_group_name_H-M   'P 1'
#
loop_
_entity.id
_entity.type
_entity.pdbx_description
1 polymer ?
#
loop_
_entity_poly.entity_id
_entity_poly.type
_entity_poly.pdbx_seq_one_letter_code
_entity_poly.pdbx_strand_id
1 'polypeptide(L)'
;MTHALPPGLTDCLLWSEELGMGFHPRPPMDYSGPYFEKYQALDATPMGAALTHARIDLVRRHFTGQVVDIGIGGGRFVTESGAMGFDVNPEAVDWLKAQELYYDPYQHHAEAVTCWDSLEHIPEPEKLLDHVGEWLFVSMPIYKDQTDCLASKHYKPGEHCWYWSLPGLVAWCERQGFELVEMNEVESELGREGITSFAFRRVHG
;
A
#
# COMPACT_ATOMS: atom_id res chain seq x y z
N MET A 1 -22.98 -10.42 -0.28
CA MET A 1 -24.10 -9.46 -0.37
C MET A 1 -23.50 -8.08 -0.22
N THR A 2 -23.56 -7.22 -1.24
CA THR A 2 -23.22 -5.80 -1.06
C THR A 2 -24.36 -5.17 -0.28
N HIS A 3 -24.16 -4.97 1.02
CA HIS A 3 -25.14 -4.24 1.82
C HIS A 3 -25.18 -2.80 1.31
N ALA A 4 -26.33 -2.37 0.77
CA ALA A 4 -26.49 -0.99 0.36
C ALA A 4 -26.36 -0.08 1.59
N LEU A 5 -25.48 0.92 1.51
CA LEU A 5 -25.31 1.88 2.58
C LEU A 5 -26.57 2.77 2.68
N PRO A 6 -26.98 3.17 3.90
CA PRO A 6 -28.02 4.16 4.09
C PRO A 6 -27.75 5.47 3.31
N PRO A 7 -28.79 6.21 2.90
CA PRO A 7 -28.63 7.52 2.29
C PRO A 7 -27.77 8.46 3.15
N GLY A 8 -26.83 9.17 2.53
CA GLY A 8 -25.90 10.07 3.20
C GLY A 8 -24.61 9.42 3.70
N LEU A 9 -24.52 8.08 3.68
CA LEU A 9 -23.29 7.34 4.02
C LEU A 9 -22.48 6.91 2.79
N THR A 10 -22.89 7.31 1.58
CA THR A 10 -22.21 6.95 0.33
C THR A 10 -21.11 7.92 -0.09
N ASP A 11 -20.96 9.05 0.60
CA ASP A 11 -19.93 10.05 0.32
C ASP A 11 -19.39 10.71 1.62
N CYS A 12 -19.03 9.88 2.59
CA CYS A 12 -18.37 10.31 3.82
C CYS A 12 -17.45 9.21 4.37
N LEU A 13 -16.56 9.58 5.30
CA LEU A 13 -15.75 8.61 6.03
C LEU A 13 -16.63 7.80 6.99
N LEU A 14 -16.63 6.49 6.82
CA LEU A 14 -17.23 5.54 7.74
C LEU A 14 -16.14 5.00 8.66
N TRP A 15 -16.14 5.41 9.92
CA TRP A 15 -15.13 4.99 10.90
C TRP A 15 -15.72 4.03 11.94
N SER A 16 -14.99 2.96 12.25
CA SER A 16 -15.30 2.04 13.33
C SER A 16 -14.23 2.15 14.41
N GLU A 17 -14.62 2.69 15.58
CA GLU A 17 -13.75 2.73 16.77
C GLU A 17 -13.41 1.33 17.27
N GLU A 18 -14.34 0.37 17.12
CA GLU A 18 -14.13 -1.03 17.52
C GLU A 18 -13.03 -1.70 16.69
N LEU A 19 -12.98 -1.40 15.39
CA LEU A 19 -12.01 -1.99 14.47
C LEU A 19 -10.76 -1.14 14.28
N GLY A 20 -10.76 0.12 14.74
CA GLY A 20 -9.70 1.09 14.48
C GLY A 20 -9.50 1.37 12.98
N MET A 21 -10.56 1.30 12.19
CA MET A 21 -10.47 1.44 10.73
C MET A 21 -11.59 2.30 10.16
N GLY A 22 -11.25 3.00 9.09
CA GLY A 22 -12.13 3.82 8.27
C GLY A 22 -12.23 3.29 6.85
N PHE A 23 -13.38 3.53 6.23
CA PHE A 23 -13.65 3.26 4.82
C PHE A 23 -14.34 4.46 4.19
N HIS A 24 -13.91 4.84 2.98
CA HIS A 24 -14.63 5.80 2.16
C HIS A 24 -15.30 5.11 0.97
N PRO A 25 -16.64 5.09 0.89
CA PRO A 25 -17.38 4.36 -0.14
C PRO A 25 -17.40 5.06 -1.51
N ARG A 26 -16.60 6.11 -1.69
CA ARG A 26 -16.50 6.79 -2.97
C ARG A 26 -15.75 5.85 -3.92
N PRO A 27 -16.20 5.68 -5.18
CA PRO A 27 -15.48 4.88 -6.14
C PRO A 27 -14.01 5.32 -6.24
N PRO A 28 -13.06 4.38 -6.35
CA PRO A 28 -11.67 4.71 -6.59
C PRO A 28 -11.52 5.58 -7.83
N MET A 29 -10.58 6.51 -7.78
CA MET A 29 -10.26 7.39 -8.89
C MET A 29 -9.68 6.59 -10.05
N ASP A 30 -9.73 7.21 -11.23
CA ASP A 30 -9.03 6.69 -12.39
C ASP A 30 -7.53 6.97 -12.23
N TYR A 31 -6.75 5.89 -12.18
CA TYR A 31 -5.29 5.93 -12.09
C TYR A 31 -4.60 6.03 -13.45
N SER A 32 -5.34 6.09 -14.56
CA SER A 32 -4.78 6.19 -15.91
C SER A 32 -4.23 7.59 -16.25
N GLY A 33 -3.59 7.69 -17.42
CA GLY A 33 -3.06 8.94 -17.95
C GLY A 33 -1.78 9.40 -17.22
N PRO A 34 -1.60 10.71 -16.95
CA PRO A 34 -0.32 11.29 -16.54
C PRO A 34 0.14 10.89 -15.12
N TYR A 35 -0.58 9.98 -14.46
CA TYR A 35 -0.25 9.49 -13.13
C TYR A 35 1.14 8.83 -13.14
N PHE A 36 1.41 7.93 -14.09
CA PHE A 36 2.69 7.23 -14.15
C PHE A 36 3.87 8.18 -14.38
N GLU A 37 3.78 9.07 -15.37
CA GLU A 37 4.80 10.10 -15.65
C GLU A 37 5.07 11.01 -14.43
N LYS A 38 4.01 11.42 -13.72
CA LYS A 38 4.14 12.22 -12.50
C LYS A 38 4.98 11.49 -11.44
N TYR A 39 4.72 10.20 -11.21
CA TYR A 39 5.48 9.44 -10.20
C TYR A 39 6.90 9.11 -10.68
N GLN A 40 7.15 8.94 -11.98
CA GLN A 40 8.51 8.88 -12.52
C GLN A 40 9.30 10.16 -12.22
N ALA A 41 8.67 11.33 -12.35
CA ALA A 41 9.31 12.60 -12.02
C ALA A 41 9.60 12.74 -10.51
N LEU A 42 8.70 12.23 -9.64
CA LEU A 42 8.93 12.20 -8.19
C LEU A 42 10.05 11.23 -7.82
N ASP A 43 10.06 10.05 -8.42
CA ASP A 43 11.11 9.06 -8.26
C ASP A 43 12.46 9.68 -8.63
N ALA A 44 12.57 10.42 -9.74
CA ALA A 44 13.80 11.07 -10.19
C ALA A 44 14.45 12.05 -9.18
N THR A 45 13.76 12.44 -8.12
CA THR A 45 14.28 13.36 -7.09
C THR A 45 15.25 12.67 -6.10
N PRO A 46 16.09 13.44 -5.39
CA PRO A 46 16.88 12.91 -4.27
C PRO A 46 16.02 12.34 -3.14
N MET A 47 14.82 12.90 -2.92
CA MET A 47 13.85 12.37 -1.96
C MET A 47 13.37 10.99 -2.38
N GLY A 48 12.99 10.80 -3.66
CA GLY A 48 12.60 9.50 -4.20
C GLY A 48 13.71 8.45 -4.06
N ALA A 49 14.98 8.84 -4.20
CA ALA A 49 16.12 7.95 -3.97
C ALA A 49 16.22 7.52 -2.50
N ALA A 50 16.16 8.47 -1.59
CA ALA A 50 16.28 8.21 -0.16
C ALA A 50 15.12 7.33 0.35
N LEU A 51 13.89 7.60 -0.08
CA LEU A 51 12.71 6.79 0.25
C LEU A 51 12.84 5.37 -0.31
N THR A 52 13.26 5.22 -1.57
CA THR A 52 13.47 3.90 -2.17
C THR A 52 14.52 3.11 -1.41
N HIS A 53 15.65 3.73 -1.07
CA HIS A 53 16.71 3.08 -0.30
C HIS A 53 16.20 2.60 1.08
N ALA A 54 15.46 3.44 1.80
CA ALA A 54 14.88 3.07 3.09
C ALA A 54 13.91 1.87 3.00
N ARG A 55 13.07 1.85 1.96
CA ARG A 55 12.13 0.74 1.66
C ARG A 55 12.87 -0.55 1.32
N ILE A 56 13.90 -0.46 0.48
CA ILE A 56 14.75 -1.61 0.12
C ILE A 56 15.47 -2.16 1.34
N ASP A 57 16.02 -1.30 2.20
CA ASP A 57 16.69 -1.71 3.42
C ASP A 57 15.74 -2.43 4.37
N LEU A 58 14.50 -1.96 4.50
CA LEU A 58 13.46 -2.63 5.29
C LEU A 58 13.21 -4.04 4.76
N VAL A 59 12.96 -4.19 3.46
CA VAL A 59 12.73 -5.50 2.84
C VAL A 59 13.92 -6.44 3.06
N ARG A 60 15.13 -5.97 2.77
CA ARG A 60 16.38 -6.78 2.84
C ARG A 60 16.73 -7.25 4.26
N ARG A 61 16.24 -6.57 5.30
CA ARG A 61 16.40 -7.04 6.70
C ARG A 61 15.63 -8.34 6.97
N HIS A 62 14.53 -8.56 6.26
CA HIS A 62 13.57 -9.62 6.57
C HIS A 62 13.46 -10.69 5.48
N PHE A 63 13.67 -10.33 4.22
CA PHE A 63 13.45 -11.21 3.08
C PHE A 63 14.50 -11.02 1.97
N THR A 64 14.96 -12.14 1.40
CA THR A 64 15.99 -12.17 0.34
C THR A 64 15.50 -12.83 -0.96
N GLY A 65 14.23 -13.26 -1.01
CA GLY A 65 13.62 -13.86 -2.19
C GLY A 65 13.05 -12.83 -3.17
N GLN A 66 12.30 -13.32 -4.16
CA GLN A 66 11.63 -12.46 -5.14
C GLN A 66 10.46 -11.73 -4.50
N VAL A 67 10.46 -10.40 -4.61
CA VAL A 67 9.37 -9.53 -4.17
C VAL A 67 8.55 -9.08 -5.37
N VAL A 68 7.25 -8.86 -5.18
CA VAL A 68 6.36 -8.19 -6.13
C VAL A 68 5.89 -6.87 -5.54
N ASP A 69 6.21 -5.76 -6.21
CA ASP A 69 5.80 -4.41 -5.80
C ASP A 69 4.41 -4.07 -6.36
N ILE A 70 3.48 -3.72 -5.47
CA ILE A 70 2.07 -3.45 -5.79
C ILE A 70 1.82 -1.95 -5.79
N GLY A 71 1.42 -1.41 -6.95
CA GLY A 71 1.31 0.04 -7.14
C GLY A 71 2.70 0.64 -7.21
N ILE A 72 3.41 0.41 -8.32
CA ILE A 72 4.86 0.61 -8.44
C ILE A 72 5.29 2.08 -8.41
N GLY A 73 4.35 3.02 -8.38
CA GLY A 73 4.62 4.44 -8.54
C GLY A 73 5.32 4.71 -9.87
N GLY A 74 6.54 5.26 -9.83
CA GLY A 74 7.36 5.50 -11.03
C GLY A 74 8.25 4.31 -11.41
N GLY A 75 8.21 3.21 -10.66
CA GLY A 75 8.98 1.99 -10.91
C GLY A 75 10.42 2.01 -10.36
N ARG A 76 10.82 3.04 -9.59
CA ARG A 76 12.19 3.08 -9.03
C ARG A 76 12.45 1.94 -8.05
N PHE A 77 11.50 1.62 -7.17
CA PHE A 77 11.66 0.50 -6.23
C PHE A 77 11.90 -0.82 -6.98
N VAL A 78 11.06 -1.13 -7.97
CA VAL A 78 11.24 -2.29 -8.88
C VAL A 78 12.64 -2.32 -9.47
N THR A 79 13.08 -1.20 -10.06
CA THR A 79 14.39 -1.09 -10.73
C THR A 79 15.57 -1.29 -9.78
N GLU A 80 15.56 -0.65 -8.60
CA GLU A 80 16.70 -0.64 -7.68
C GLU A 80 16.75 -1.87 -6.77
N SER A 81 15.60 -2.50 -6.50
CA SER A 81 15.50 -3.70 -5.67
C SER A 81 15.70 -4.99 -6.45
N GLY A 82 15.39 -5.00 -7.75
CA GLY A 82 15.26 -6.21 -8.56
C GLY A 82 13.93 -6.95 -8.33
N ALA A 83 12.92 -6.26 -7.78
CA ALA A 83 11.58 -6.81 -7.64
C ALA A 83 10.88 -7.00 -9.01
N MET A 84 9.84 -7.83 -9.03
CA MET A 84 8.82 -7.77 -10.06
C MET A 84 7.80 -6.69 -9.67
N GLY A 85 6.91 -6.31 -10.58
CA GLY A 85 5.89 -5.29 -10.29
C GLY A 85 4.50 -5.62 -10.82
N PHE A 86 3.51 -5.02 -10.19
CA PHE A 86 2.11 -4.98 -10.62
C PHE A 86 1.54 -3.57 -10.44
N ASP A 87 0.76 -3.12 -11.41
CA ASP A 87 0.01 -1.87 -11.31
C ASP A 87 -1.34 -1.98 -12.00
N VAL A 88 -2.29 -1.14 -11.60
CA VAL A 88 -3.60 -0.99 -12.26
C VAL A 88 -3.53 0.04 -13.41
N ASN A 89 -2.54 0.94 -13.39
CA ASN A 89 -2.28 1.87 -14.46
C ASN A 89 -1.73 1.12 -15.69
N PRO A 90 -2.37 1.22 -16.87
CA PRO A 90 -1.96 0.48 -18.07
C PRO A 90 -0.59 0.89 -18.61
N GLU A 91 -0.18 2.15 -18.47
CA GLU A 91 1.14 2.63 -18.90
C GLU A 91 2.26 2.03 -18.01
N ALA A 92 2.02 1.93 -16.71
CA ALA A 92 2.92 1.26 -15.77
C ALA A 92 3.02 -0.25 -16.07
N VAL A 93 1.90 -0.90 -16.41
CA VAL A 93 1.87 -2.30 -16.85
C VAL A 93 2.67 -2.51 -18.13
N ASP A 94 2.50 -1.65 -19.13
CA ASP A 94 3.24 -1.72 -20.39
C ASP A 94 4.75 -1.50 -20.16
N TRP A 95 5.11 -0.56 -19.26
CA TRP A 95 6.50 -0.32 -18.84
C TRP A 95 7.12 -1.55 -18.16
N LEU A 96 6.38 -2.22 -17.26
CA LEU A 96 6.83 -3.46 -16.62
C LEU A 96 7.02 -4.60 -17.63
N LYS A 97 6.07 -4.79 -18.55
CA LYS A 97 6.13 -5.84 -19.58
C LYS A 97 7.28 -5.64 -20.55
N ALA A 98 7.56 -4.39 -20.95
CA ALA A 98 8.68 -4.06 -21.83
C ALA A 98 10.05 -4.45 -21.24
N GLN A 99 10.13 -4.58 -19.91
CA GLN A 99 11.34 -4.97 -19.18
C GLN A 99 11.30 -6.42 -18.67
N GLU A 100 10.26 -7.19 -18.99
CA GLU A 100 10.03 -8.54 -18.48
C GLU A 100 9.92 -8.61 -16.94
N LEU A 101 9.46 -7.52 -16.30
CA LEU A 101 9.30 -7.39 -14.85
C LEU A 101 7.85 -7.44 -14.36
N TYR A 102 6.89 -7.61 -15.27
CA TYR A 102 5.47 -7.69 -14.92
C TYR A 102 5.13 -9.02 -14.23
N TYR A 103 4.39 -8.96 -13.13
CA TYR A 103 3.89 -10.11 -12.40
C TYR A 103 2.48 -9.83 -11.88
N ASP A 104 1.50 -10.70 -12.15
CA ASP A 104 0.12 -10.56 -11.66
C ASP A 104 -0.08 -11.39 -10.37
N PRO A 105 -0.13 -10.76 -9.18
CA PRO A 105 -0.29 -11.46 -7.91
C PRO A 105 -1.72 -11.98 -7.69
N TYR A 106 -2.69 -11.60 -8.52
CA TYR A 106 -4.05 -12.14 -8.45
C TYR A 106 -4.21 -13.43 -9.26
N GLN A 107 -3.20 -13.78 -10.06
CA GLN A 107 -3.17 -15.02 -10.85
C GLN A 107 -2.08 -16.00 -10.37
N HIS A 108 -1.11 -15.49 -9.62
CA HIS A 108 0.08 -16.24 -9.21
C HIS A 108 0.44 -15.96 -7.75
N HIS A 109 1.12 -16.93 -7.13
CA HIS A 109 1.53 -16.84 -5.73
C HIS A 109 2.84 -16.08 -5.56
N ALA A 110 2.84 -15.03 -4.74
CA ALA A 110 4.02 -14.24 -4.41
C ALA A 110 4.45 -14.47 -2.96
N GLU A 111 5.69 -14.92 -2.72
CA GLU A 111 6.19 -15.12 -1.35
C GLU A 111 6.25 -13.82 -0.55
N ALA A 112 6.55 -12.70 -1.21
CA ALA A 112 6.59 -11.40 -0.58
C ALA A 112 6.02 -10.32 -1.50
N VAL A 113 5.24 -9.41 -0.93
CA VAL A 113 4.75 -8.23 -1.62
C VAL A 113 5.07 -6.94 -0.87
N THR A 114 5.25 -5.86 -1.61
CA THR A 114 5.36 -4.51 -1.07
C THR A 114 4.14 -3.69 -1.50
N CYS A 115 3.62 -2.88 -0.58
CA CYS A 115 2.54 -1.92 -0.82
C CYS A 115 2.98 -0.56 -0.28
N TRP A 116 3.78 0.17 -1.05
CA TRP A 116 4.29 1.47 -0.66
C TRP A 116 3.30 2.58 -1.01
N ASP A 117 2.50 3.04 -0.03
CA ASP A 117 1.44 4.04 -0.23
C ASP A 117 0.38 3.55 -1.23
N SER A 118 0.04 2.26 -1.16
CA SER A 118 -0.85 1.60 -2.13
C SER A 118 -1.87 0.65 -1.53
N LEU A 119 -1.64 0.07 -0.34
CA LEU A 119 -2.56 -0.91 0.26
C LEU A 119 -3.95 -0.30 0.50
N GLU A 120 -3.98 0.95 0.95
CA GLU A 120 -5.20 1.71 1.22
C GLU A 120 -5.99 2.13 -0.01
N HIS A 121 -5.39 2.02 -1.20
CA HIS A 121 -6.02 2.31 -2.48
C HIS A 121 -6.75 1.09 -3.05
N ILE A 122 -6.43 -0.12 -2.57
CA ILE A 122 -7.02 -1.37 -3.07
C ILE A 122 -8.42 -1.53 -2.46
N PRO A 123 -9.49 -1.68 -3.26
CA PRO A 123 -10.85 -1.80 -2.72
C PRO A 123 -11.09 -3.07 -1.88
N GLU A 124 -10.47 -4.17 -2.26
CA GLU A 124 -10.58 -5.49 -1.60
C GLU A 124 -9.18 -6.05 -1.34
N PRO A 125 -8.38 -5.42 -0.44
CA PRO A 125 -6.98 -5.76 -0.22
C PRO A 125 -6.79 -7.20 0.25
N GLU A 126 -7.79 -7.79 0.91
CA GLU A 126 -7.79 -9.20 1.29
C GLU A 126 -7.59 -10.14 0.09
N LYS A 127 -8.13 -9.81 -1.10
CA LYS A 127 -7.96 -10.64 -2.30
C LYS A 127 -6.52 -10.68 -2.78
N LEU A 128 -5.77 -9.59 -2.60
CA LEU A 128 -4.34 -9.60 -2.85
C LEU A 128 -3.64 -10.50 -1.83
N LEU A 129 -3.98 -10.34 -0.55
CA LEU A 129 -3.31 -11.04 0.55
C LEU A 129 -3.58 -12.54 0.58
N ASP A 130 -4.68 -13.03 -0.01
CA ASP A 130 -4.96 -14.45 -0.21
C ASP A 130 -3.89 -15.18 -1.07
N HIS A 131 -3.14 -14.43 -1.89
CA HIS A 131 -2.11 -14.97 -2.78
C HIS A 131 -0.68 -14.70 -2.30
N VAL A 132 -0.51 -14.09 -1.13
CA VAL A 132 0.81 -13.80 -0.56
C VAL A 132 1.29 -15.00 0.27
N GLY A 133 2.57 -15.32 0.26
CA GLY A 133 3.12 -16.43 1.03
C GLY A 133 3.52 -16.03 2.44
N GLU A 134 4.65 -15.33 2.53
CA GLU A 134 5.39 -15.11 3.77
C GLU A 134 5.38 -13.67 4.26
N TRP A 135 5.55 -12.69 3.37
CA TRP A 135 5.84 -11.31 3.78
C TRP A 135 4.95 -10.27 3.12
N LEU A 136 4.47 -9.34 3.95
CA LEU A 136 3.79 -8.13 3.54
C LEU A 136 4.56 -6.94 4.09
N PHE A 137 5.07 -6.11 3.19
CA PHE A 137 5.70 -4.83 3.54
C PHE A 137 4.78 -3.70 3.13
N VAL A 138 4.52 -2.76 4.03
CA VAL A 138 3.57 -1.67 3.79
C VAL A 138 4.18 -0.38 4.28
N SER A 139 3.98 0.71 3.57
CA SER A 139 4.05 2.04 4.19
C SER A 139 2.83 2.85 3.82
N MET A 140 2.29 3.57 4.80
CA MET A 140 1.07 4.35 4.59
C MET A 140 0.83 5.33 5.74
N PRO A 141 -0.12 6.29 5.59
CA PRO A 141 -0.55 7.13 6.69
C PRO A 141 -1.27 6.35 7.78
N ILE A 142 -0.95 6.65 9.04
CA ILE A 142 -1.61 6.07 10.22
C ILE A 142 -2.24 7.16 11.05
N TYR A 143 -3.49 6.94 11.46
CA TYR A 143 -4.32 7.95 12.12
C TYR A 143 -4.52 7.63 13.60
N LYS A 144 -4.68 8.64 14.44
CA LYS A 144 -5.05 8.43 15.84
C LYS A 144 -6.49 7.97 15.98
N ASP A 145 -7.40 8.65 15.30
CA ASP A 145 -8.85 8.48 15.37
C ASP A 145 -9.52 9.12 14.14
N GLN A 146 -10.86 9.09 14.09
CA GLN A 146 -11.62 9.71 13.00
C GLN A 146 -11.33 11.21 12.84
N THR A 147 -11.15 11.94 13.94
CA THR A 147 -10.96 13.40 13.91
C THR A 147 -9.60 13.72 13.30
N ASP A 148 -8.57 12.99 13.73
CA ASP A 148 -7.22 13.08 13.18
C ASP A 148 -7.18 12.72 11.68
N CYS A 149 -7.90 11.66 11.28
CA CYS A 149 -8.06 11.30 9.87
C CYS A 149 -8.65 12.45 9.06
N LEU A 150 -9.80 12.99 9.46
CA LEU A 150 -10.47 14.08 8.75
C LEU A 150 -9.65 15.38 8.68
N ALA A 151 -8.74 15.61 9.63
CA ALA A 151 -7.86 16.77 9.66
C ALA A 151 -6.58 16.57 8.83
N SER A 152 -6.25 15.33 8.45
CA SER A 152 -5.01 15.00 7.75
C SER A 152 -5.02 15.42 6.30
N LYS A 153 -3.86 15.88 5.79
CA LYS A 153 -3.62 16.11 4.35
C LYS A 153 -3.70 14.81 3.53
N HIS A 154 -3.60 13.66 4.19
CA HIS A 154 -3.69 12.33 3.58
C HIS A 154 -5.13 11.80 3.52
N TYR A 155 -6.11 12.52 4.09
CA TYR A 155 -7.51 12.23 3.83
C TYR A 155 -7.90 12.67 2.42
N LYS A 156 -7.83 11.71 1.49
CA LYS A 156 -8.13 11.91 0.08
C LYS A 156 -9.28 11.02 -0.42
N PRO A 157 -10.55 11.41 -0.17
CA PRO A 157 -11.71 10.67 -0.65
C PRO A 157 -11.70 10.38 -2.16
N GLY A 158 -11.76 9.10 -2.51
CA GLY A 158 -11.70 8.60 -3.88
C GLY A 158 -10.29 8.22 -4.34
N GLU A 159 -9.24 8.67 -3.65
CA GLU A 159 -7.89 8.14 -3.83
C GLU A 159 -7.65 7.00 -2.83
N HIS A 160 -7.83 7.27 -1.53
CA HIS A 160 -7.77 6.25 -0.49
C HIS A 160 -9.17 5.65 -0.26
N CYS A 161 -9.24 4.32 -0.26
CA CYS A 161 -10.43 3.56 0.13
C CYS A 161 -10.45 3.32 1.64
N TRP A 162 -9.28 3.04 2.22
CA TRP A 162 -9.12 2.60 3.60
C TRP A 162 -8.27 3.56 4.42
N TYR A 163 -8.53 3.57 5.72
CA TYR A 163 -7.80 4.38 6.70
C TYR A 163 -7.66 3.53 7.97
N TRP A 164 -6.50 3.53 8.61
CA TRP A 164 -6.31 2.75 9.84
C TRP A 164 -5.65 3.57 10.93
N SER A 165 -6.06 3.28 12.16
CA SER A 165 -5.19 3.53 13.30
C SER A 165 -4.14 2.44 13.41
N LEU A 166 -3.06 2.71 14.14
CA LEU A 166 -2.01 1.72 14.37
C LEU A 166 -2.57 0.38 14.91
N PRO A 167 -3.33 0.35 16.02
CA PRO A 167 -3.90 -0.91 16.50
C PRO A 167 -4.91 -1.52 15.51
N GLY A 168 -5.61 -0.70 14.74
CA GLY A 168 -6.55 -1.16 13.72
C GLY A 168 -5.87 -1.88 12.56
N LEU A 169 -4.76 -1.33 12.04
CA LEU A 169 -3.98 -1.96 10.96
C LEU A 169 -3.39 -3.27 11.45
N VAL A 170 -2.76 -3.29 12.63
CA VAL A 170 -2.15 -4.50 13.19
C VAL A 170 -3.21 -5.59 13.38
N ALA A 171 -4.33 -5.27 14.04
CA ALA A 171 -5.41 -6.23 14.24
C ALA A 171 -6.06 -6.68 12.93
N TRP A 172 -6.11 -5.80 11.91
CA TRP A 172 -6.60 -6.16 10.58
C TRP A 172 -5.65 -7.15 9.89
N CYS A 173 -4.34 -6.88 9.87
CA CYS A 173 -3.32 -7.79 9.35
C CYS A 173 -3.34 -9.15 10.07
N GLU A 174 -3.51 -9.17 11.39
CA GLU A 174 -3.64 -10.40 12.18
C GLU A 174 -4.83 -11.25 11.71
N ARG A 175 -5.98 -10.62 11.40
CA ARG A 175 -7.14 -11.32 10.82
C ARG A 175 -6.88 -11.86 9.41
N GLN A 176 -5.91 -11.28 8.69
CA GLN A 176 -5.43 -11.79 7.41
C GLN A 176 -4.28 -12.82 7.57
N GLY A 177 -3.99 -13.26 8.80
CA GLY A 177 -2.96 -14.26 9.09
C GLY A 177 -1.54 -13.71 9.11
N PHE A 178 -1.35 -12.41 9.35
CA PHE A 178 -0.04 -11.76 9.42
C PHE A 178 0.23 -11.16 10.81
N GLU A 179 1.41 -11.39 11.36
CA GLU A 179 1.88 -10.73 12.58
C GLU A 179 2.84 -9.58 12.26
N LEU A 180 2.82 -8.52 13.08
CA LEU A 180 3.77 -7.41 12.96
C LEU A 180 5.16 -7.82 13.45
N VAL A 181 6.18 -7.68 12.59
CA VAL A 181 7.58 -7.98 12.93
C VAL A 181 8.41 -6.71 13.13
N GLU A 182 8.24 -5.71 12.28
CA GLU A 182 8.95 -4.43 12.39
C GLU A 182 8.02 -3.26 12.04
N MET A 183 8.17 -2.16 12.77
CA MET A 183 7.55 -0.87 12.47
C MET A 183 8.60 0.24 12.64
N ASN A 184 8.66 1.20 11.71
CA ASN A 184 9.50 2.38 11.83
C ASN A 184 8.90 3.60 11.11
N GLU A 185 9.46 4.78 11.37
CA GLU A 185 9.01 6.07 10.82
C GLU A 185 10.08 6.71 9.90
N VAL A 186 10.98 5.91 9.33
CA VAL A 186 12.12 6.43 8.53
C VAL A 186 11.64 7.28 7.35
N GLU A 187 10.53 6.90 6.69
CA GLU A 187 9.94 7.74 5.63
C GLU A 187 9.48 9.12 6.15
N SER A 188 8.91 9.17 7.36
CA SER A 188 8.56 10.44 8.01
C SER A 188 9.78 11.27 8.36
N GLU A 189 10.84 10.64 8.89
CA GLU A 189 12.12 11.30 9.19
C GLU A 189 12.79 11.90 7.94
N LEU A 190 12.61 11.24 6.79
CA LEU A 190 13.06 11.75 5.48
C LEU A 190 12.19 12.90 4.96
N GLY A 191 10.97 13.08 5.47
CA GLY A 191 10.09 14.21 5.13
C GLY A 191 8.69 13.84 4.64
N ARG A 192 8.34 12.54 4.57
CA ARG A 192 6.97 12.09 4.30
C ARG A 192 6.16 12.06 5.59
N GLU A 193 5.85 13.25 6.11
CA GLU A 193 5.12 13.43 7.37
C GLU A 193 3.87 12.53 7.47
N GLY A 194 3.79 11.79 8.58
CA GLY A 194 2.65 10.94 8.92
C GLY A 194 2.67 9.55 8.30
N ILE A 195 3.74 9.18 7.59
CA ILE A 195 3.91 7.85 7.00
C ILE A 195 4.69 6.94 7.96
N THR A 196 4.13 5.76 8.20
CA THR A 196 4.77 4.68 8.97
C THR A 196 5.01 3.49 8.05
N SER A 197 6.15 2.81 8.20
CA SER A 197 6.51 1.60 7.46
C SER A 197 6.45 0.38 8.36
N PHE A 198 6.01 -0.74 7.79
CA PHE A 198 5.74 -2.00 8.49
C PHE A 198 6.30 -3.19 7.70
N ALA A 199 6.80 -4.18 8.44
CA ALA A 199 7.05 -5.53 7.94
C ALA A 199 6.17 -6.50 8.73
N PHE A 200 5.29 -7.20 8.02
CA PHE A 200 4.43 -8.23 8.56
C PHE A 200 4.80 -9.60 8.01
N ARG A 201 4.72 -10.63 8.85
CA ARG A 201 5.03 -12.01 8.49
C ARG A 201 3.82 -12.92 8.65
N ARG A 202 3.62 -13.82 7.70
CA ARG A 202 2.55 -14.84 7.77
C ARG A 202 2.75 -15.74 8.98
N VAL A 203 1.71 -15.86 9.80
CA VAL A 203 1.63 -16.77 10.96
C VAL A 203 0.65 -17.89 10.68
N HIS A 204 1.11 -18.89 9.92
CA HIS A 204 0.38 -20.10 9.53
C HIS A 204 -0.79 -19.86 8.54
N GLY A 205 -0.76 -20.63 7.43
CA GLY A 205 -1.91 -20.87 6.55
C GLY A 205 -2.55 -22.21 6.86
#